data_AF-W7TNI8-F1
#
_entry.id   AF-W7TNI8-F1
#
_cell.length_a   1.000
_cell.length_b   1.000
_cell.length_c   1.000
_cell.angle_alpha   90.00
_cell.angle_beta   90.00
_cell.angle_gamma   90.00
#
_symmetry.space_group_name_H-M   'P 1'
#
loop_
_entity.id
_entity.type
_entity.pdbx_description
1 polymer ?
#
loop_
_entity_poly.entity_id
_entity_poly.type
_entity_poly.pdbx_seq_one_letter_code
_entity_poly.pdbx_strand_id
1 'polypeptide(L)'
;SPAPSFQVTAWWDQHKPAYFKPKPRADGSLPPSWGELVRIHGPPFLVWWGTLWVLGAGGLFLGFEHHLFGADVDALTLARAWGVDKVVDLSGVPPSLGNMGVAIACNEVLEVVRFPLALLTVKPWTRWWYRVRGKTMPE
;
A
#
# COMPACT_ATOMS: atom_id res chain seq x y z
N SER A 1 -35.65 3.76 11.39
CA SER A 1 -34.77 4.77 10.77
C SER A 1 -33.58 4.09 10.14
N PRO A 2 -33.19 4.43 8.90
CA PRO A 2 -31.96 3.91 8.31
C PRO A 2 -30.76 4.38 9.13
N ALA A 3 -29.71 3.54 9.22
CA ALA A 3 -28.52 3.85 9.99
C ALA A 3 -27.84 5.13 9.46
N PRO A 4 -27.28 5.98 10.33
CA PRO A 4 -26.67 7.27 9.95
C PRO A 4 -25.54 7.14 8.91
N SER A 5 -24.92 5.97 8.80
CA SER A 5 -23.89 5.68 7.78
C SER A 5 -24.40 5.77 6.34
N PHE A 6 -25.65 5.38 6.07
CA PHE A 6 -26.22 5.39 4.71
C PHE A 6 -26.43 6.82 4.18
N GLN A 7 -26.77 7.77 5.06
CA GLN A 7 -27.00 9.16 4.67
C GLN A 7 -25.70 9.91 4.33
N VAL A 8 -24.60 9.60 5.03
CA VAL A 8 -23.29 10.22 4.78
C VAL A 8 -22.74 9.82 3.41
N THR A 9 -22.83 8.53 3.04
CA THR A 9 -22.32 8.04 1.75
C THR A 9 -23.11 8.64 0.57
N ALA A 10 -24.43 8.68 0.68
CA ALA A 10 -25.29 9.26 -0.35
C ALA A 10 -25.06 10.77 -0.53
N TRP A 11 -24.88 11.51 0.57
CA TRP A 11 -24.55 12.93 0.52
C TRP A 11 -23.18 13.17 -0.11
N TRP A 12 -22.16 12.39 0.28
CA TRP A 12 -20.80 12.48 -0.25
C TRP A 12 -20.76 12.23 -1.75
N ASP A 13 -21.47 11.21 -2.25
CA ASP A 13 -21.47 10.91 -3.68
C ASP A 13 -22.08 12.02 -4.54
N GLN A 14 -23.08 12.73 -4.01
CA GLN A 14 -23.70 13.87 -4.68
C GLN A 14 -22.80 15.12 -4.66
N HIS A 15 -22.05 15.34 -3.57
CA HIS A 15 -21.37 16.61 -3.32
C HIS A 15 -19.84 16.56 -3.43
N LYS A 16 -19.26 15.39 -3.77
CA LYS A 16 -17.80 15.27 -3.87
C LYS A 16 -17.20 16.26 -4.90
N PRO A 17 -16.17 17.03 -4.51
CA PRO A 17 -15.47 17.94 -5.39
C PRO A 17 -14.95 17.28 -6.68
N ALA A 18 -14.82 18.07 -7.75
CA ALA A 18 -14.42 17.58 -9.07
C ALA A 18 -13.07 16.84 -9.08
N TYR A 19 -12.13 17.22 -8.21
CA TYR A 19 -10.82 16.57 -8.10
C TYR A 19 -10.88 15.15 -7.49
N PHE A 20 -11.96 14.80 -6.79
CA PHE A 20 -12.21 13.43 -6.33
C PHE A 20 -12.95 12.58 -7.38
N LYS A 21 -13.40 13.19 -8.48
CA LYS A 21 -13.99 12.43 -9.59
C LYS A 21 -12.84 11.91 -10.46
N PRO A 22 -12.76 10.59 -10.71
CA PRO A 22 -11.72 10.04 -11.55
C PRO A 22 -11.79 10.67 -12.94
N LYS A 23 -10.65 11.10 -13.47
CA LYS A 23 -10.58 11.67 -14.81
C LYS A 23 -10.74 10.56 -15.84
N PRO A 24 -11.65 10.70 -16.82
CA PRO A 24 -11.77 9.73 -17.91
C PRO A 24 -10.46 9.64 -18.71
N ARG A 25 -10.16 8.43 -19.18
CA ARG A 25 -9.09 8.18 -20.16
C ARG A 25 -9.50 8.73 -21.54
N ALA A 26 -8.57 8.74 -22.49
CA ALA A 26 -8.80 9.27 -23.84
C ALA A 26 -9.97 8.58 -24.58
N ASP A 27 -10.28 7.34 -24.22
CA ASP A 27 -11.40 6.55 -24.74
C ASP A 27 -12.73 6.76 -23.97
N GLY A 28 -12.76 7.69 -23.02
CA GLY A 28 -13.93 7.96 -22.16
C GLY A 28 -14.12 6.98 -21.02
N SER A 29 -13.30 5.92 -20.91
CA SER A 29 -13.39 4.96 -19.81
C SER A 29 -12.75 5.51 -18.53
N LEU A 30 -13.32 5.17 -17.37
CA LEU A 30 -12.71 5.50 -16.09
C LEU A 30 -11.49 4.59 -15.85
N PRO A 31 -10.47 5.05 -15.10
CA PRO A 31 -9.43 4.16 -14.60
C PRO A 31 -10.08 3.03 -13.78
N PRO A 32 -9.56 1.79 -13.90
CA PRO A 32 -10.13 0.67 -13.17
C PRO A 32 -9.97 0.90 -11.66
N SER A 33 -11.05 0.65 -10.93
CA SER A 33 -11.06 0.57 -9.47
C SER A 33 -10.18 -0.58 -8.98
N TRP A 34 -9.84 -0.57 -7.69
CA TRP A 34 -9.11 -1.67 -7.05
C TRP A 34 -9.81 -3.02 -7.28
N GLY A 35 -11.13 -3.08 -7.11
CA GLY A 35 -11.91 -4.29 -7.32
C GLY A 35 -11.84 -4.80 -8.77
N GLU A 36 -11.86 -3.87 -9.73
CA GLU A 36 -11.70 -4.23 -11.15
C GLU A 36 -10.29 -4.74 -11.46
N LEU A 37 -9.25 -4.16 -10.87
CA LEU A 37 -7.87 -4.64 -11.03
C LEU A 37 -7.69 -6.06 -10.50
N VAL A 38 -8.26 -6.34 -9.32
CA VAL A 38 -8.27 -7.70 -8.76
C VAL A 38 -9.04 -8.66 -9.65
N ARG A 39 -10.15 -8.22 -10.25
CA ARG A 39 -10.93 -9.05 -11.19
C ARG A 39 -10.17 -9.31 -12.49
N ILE A 40 -9.48 -8.31 -13.03
CA ILE A 40 -8.73 -8.39 -14.30
C ILE A 40 -7.50 -9.29 -14.14
N HIS A 41 -6.74 -9.12 -13.06
CA HIS A 41 -5.46 -9.82 -12.89
C HIS A 41 -5.54 -11.07 -12.01
N GLY A 42 -6.62 -11.22 -11.25
CA GLY A 42 -6.90 -12.39 -10.41
C GLY A 42 -5.96 -12.54 -9.20
N PRO A 43 -5.95 -13.73 -8.58
CA PRO A 43 -5.09 -14.05 -7.44
C PRO A 43 -3.58 -13.77 -7.61
N PRO A 44 -2.96 -13.96 -8.81
CA PRO A 44 -1.55 -13.65 -8.99
C PRO A 44 -1.21 -12.20 -8.65
N PHE A 45 -2.08 -11.24 -8.95
CA PHE A 45 -1.87 -9.82 -8.64
C PHE A 45 -1.80 -9.56 -7.14
N LEU A 46 -2.72 -10.13 -6.36
CA LEU A 46 -2.74 -9.97 -4.91
C LEU A 46 -1.47 -10.53 -4.27
N VAL A 47 -1.00 -11.68 -4.75
CA VAL A 47 0.24 -12.27 -4.25
C VAL A 47 1.44 -11.41 -4.61
N TRP A 48 1.48 -10.86 -5.82
CA TRP A 48 2.58 -9.98 -6.24
C TRP A 48 2.61 -8.66 -5.48
N TRP A 49 1.46 -7.98 -5.40
CA TRP A 49 1.34 -6.74 -4.65
C TRP A 49 1.66 -6.95 -3.17
N GLY A 50 1.18 -8.04 -2.55
CA GLY A 50 1.54 -8.43 -1.19
C GLY A 50 3.03 -8.76 -1.04
N THR A 51 3.65 -9.40 -2.03
CA THR A 51 5.10 -9.68 -2.03
C THR A 51 5.90 -8.38 -2.03
N LEU A 52 5.55 -7.43 -2.90
CA LEU A 52 6.19 -6.11 -2.92
C LEU A 52 5.99 -5.36 -1.61
N TRP A 53 4.82 -5.47 -0.99
CA TRP A 53 4.54 -4.89 0.30
C TRP A 53 5.44 -5.48 1.39
N VAL A 54 5.54 -6.81 1.47
CA VAL A 54 6.36 -7.51 2.48
C VAL A 54 7.84 -7.23 2.27
N LEU A 55 8.32 -7.24 1.03
CA LEU A 55 9.72 -6.92 0.72
C LEU A 55 10.05 -5.46 1.07
N GLY A 56 9.14 -4.52 0.81
CA GLY A 56 9.30 -3.12 1.17
C GLY A 56 9.38 -2.91 2.69
N ALA A 57 8.38 -3.43 3.42
CA ALA A 57 8.36 -3.35 4.89
C ALA A 57 9.55 -4.05 5.52
N GLY A 58 9.89 -5.26 5.06
CA GLY A 58 11.04 -6.03 5.55
C GLY A 58 12.37 -5.33 5.25
N GLY A 59 12.54 -4.77 4.06
CA GLY A 59 13.73 -4.00 3.69
C GLY A 59 13.92 -2.75 4.54
N LEU A 60 12.84 -2.00 4.79
CA LEU A 60 12.86 -0.84 5.69
C LEU A 60 13.17 -1.25 7.13
N PHE A 61 12.52 -2.31 7.64
CA PHE A 61 12.76 -2.84 8.98
C PHE A 61 14.23 -3.22 9.18
N LEU A 62 14.78 -4.03 8.26
CA LEU A 62 16.20 -4.42 8.30
C LEU A 62 17.12 -3.20 8.16
N GLY A 63 16.72 -2.21 7.36
CA GLY A 63 17.45 -0.95 7.24
C GLY A 63 17.53 -0.17 8.55
N PHE A 64 16.45 -0.11 9.32
CA PHE A 64 16.45 0.49 10.65
C PHE A 64 17.20 -0.38 11.68
N GLU A 65 16.98 -1.69 11.69
CA GLU A 65 17.60 -2.62 12.65
C GLU A 65 19.12 -2.68 12.50
N HIS A 66 19.63 -2.54 11.27
CA HIS A 66 21.06 -2.56 10.97
C HIS A 66 21.66 -1.17 10.73
N HIS A 67 20.95 -0.09 11.08
CA HIS A 67 21.42 1.29 10.95
C HIS A 67 21.89 1.68 9.53
N LEU A 68 21.30 1.10 8.49
CA LEU A 68 21.67 1.34 7.09
C LEU A 68 21.30 2.75 6.60
N PHE A 69 20.40 3.44 7.30
CA PHE A 69 20.00 4.82 7.00
C PHE A 69 20.83 5.87 7.75
N GLY A 70 21.84 5.43 8.53
CA GLY A 70 22.67 6.26 9.37
C GLY A 70 22.60 5.83 10.84
N ALA A 71 23.69 6.01 11.58
CA ALA A 71 23.78 5.60 12.99
C ALA A 71 22.71 6.30 13.86
N ASP A 72 22.38 7.55 13.55
CA ASP A 72 21.43 8.38 14.29
C ASP A 72 20.00 8.35 13.72
N VAL A 73 19.78 7.64 12.60
CA VAL A 73 18.47 7.52 11.96
C VAL A 73 17.84 6.20 12.41
N ASP A 74 17.35 6.20 13.65
CA ASP A 74 16.50 5.13 14.15
C ASP A 74 15.00 5.43 13.90
N ALA A 75 14.18 4.40 13.98
CA ALA A 75 12.74 4.54 13.77
C ALA A 75 12.09 5.48 14.79
N LEU A 76 12.51 5.44 16.06
CA LEU A 76 11.94 6.30 17.10
C LEU A 76 12.20 7.79 16.83
N THR A 77 13.34 8.12 16.25
CA THR A 77 13.71 9.48 15.83
C THR A 77 12.78 9.95 14.72
N LEU A 78 12.50 9.09 13.74
CA LEU A 78 11.55 9.40 12.67
C LEU A 78 10.11 9.52 13.21
N ALA A 79 9.70 8.64 14.13
CA ALA A 79 8.39 8.68 14.76
C ALA A 79 8.18 9.99 15.56
N ARG A 80 9.19 10.42 16.33
CA ARG A 80 9.18 11.71 17.04
C ARG A 80 9.16 12.89 16.08
N ALA A 81 9.90 12.83 14.97
CA ALA A 81 9.87 13.87 13.94
C ALA A 81 8.47 14.03 13.32
N TRP A 82 7.70 12.95 13.21
CA TRP A 82 6.28 12.98 12.80
C TRP A 82 5.31 13.31 13.94
N GLY A 83 5.80 13.53 15.17
CA GLY A 83 4.98 13.91 16.33
C GLY A 83 4.16 12.77 16.93
N VAL A 84 4.54 11.50 16.69
CA VAL A 84 3.85 10.33 17.25
C VAL A 84 3.90 10.33 18.79
N ASP A 85 4.98 10.85 19.36
CA ASP A 85 5.19 11.04 20.80
C ASP A 85 4.17 12.00 21.45
N LYS A 86 3.48 12.83 20.66
CA LYS A 86 2.42 13.73 21.14
C LYS A 86 1.09 13.03 21.36
N VAL A 87 0.92 11.83 20.79
CA VAL A 87 -0.32 11.04 20.84
C VAL A 87 -0.13 9.68 21.51
N VAL A 88 1.08 9.13 21.51
CA VAL A 88 1.43 7.83 22.11
C VAL A 88 2.72 7.97 22.90
N ASP A 89 2.78 7.43 24.12
CA ASP A 89 4.03 7.36 24.88
C ASP A 89 4.98 6.32 24.26
N LEU A 90 6.12 6.80 23.74
CA LEU A 90 7.13 5.98 23.10
C LEU A 90 8.23 5.50 24.06
N SER A 91 8.22 5.94 25.33
CA SER A 91 9.30 5.67 26.29
C SER A 91 9.46 4.18 26.65
N GLY A 92 8.38 3.40 26.54
CA GLY A 92 8.36 1.98 26.82
C GLY A 92 8.38 1.07 25.59
N VAL A 93 8.50 1.61 24.37
CA VAL A 93 8.44 0.81 23.14
C VAL A 93 9.80 0.13 22.90
N PRO A 94 9.85 -1.22 22.80
CA PRO A 94 11.07 -1.92 22.42
C PRO A 94 11.58 -1.42 21.07
N PRO A 95 12.90 -1.18 20.89
CA PRO A 95 13.45 -0.63 19.65
C PRO A 95 13.02 -1.38 18.39
N SER A 96 13.06 -2.71 18.42
CA SER A 96 12.65 -3.55 17.28
C SER A 96 11.16 -3.39 16.92
N LEU A 97 10.27 -3.24 17.91
CA LEU A 97 8.85 -2.96 17.63
C LEU A 97 8.63 -1.56 17.07
N GLY A 98 9.41 -0.58 17.56
CA GLY A 98 9.46 0.78 16.98
C GLY A 98 9.90 0.75 15.52
N ASN A 99 10.99 0.02 15.22
CA ASN A 99 11.51 -0.21 13.87
C ASN A 99 10.46 -0.82 12.94
N MET A 100 9.74 -1.83 13.42
CA MET A 100 8.68 -2.47 12.63
C MET A 100 7.52 -1.50 12.35
N GLY A 101 7.03 -0.78 13.36
CA GLY A 101 5.91 0.15 13.20
C GLY A 101 6.21 1.28 12.22
N VAL A 102 7.40 1.87 12.32
CA VAL A 102 7.83 2.95 11.42
C VAL A 102 8.13 2.42 10.03
N ALA A 103 8.74 1.22 9.91
CA ALA A 103 8.92 0.57 8.62
C ALA A 103 7.59 0.37 7.90
N ILE A 104 6.54 -0.08 8.59
CA ILE A 104 5.19 -0.22 8.02
C ILE A 104 4.64 1.15 7.61
N ALA A 105 4.73 2.17 8.45
CA ALA A 105 4.23 3.51 8.14
C ALA A 105 4.93 4.11 6.90
N CYS A 106 6.27 4.03 6.85
CA CYS A 106 7.06 4.41 5.67
C CYS A 106 6.63 3.59 4.43
N ASN A 107 6.41 2.28 4.61
CA ASN A 107 6.02 1.38 3.53
C ASN A 107 4.63 1.72 2.97
N GLU A 108 3.72 2.29 3.76
CA GLU A 108 2.44 2.81 3.28
C GLU A 108 2.60 4.10 2.48
N VAL A 109 3.53 4.99 2.86
CA VAL A 109 3.86 6.17 2.05
C VAL A 109 4.42 5.76 0.68
N LEU A 110 5.19 4.68 0.64
CA LEU A 110 5.72 4.12 -0.61
C LEU A 110 4.64 3.48 -1.51
N GLU A 111 3.39 3.34 -1.05
CA GLU A 111 2.30 2.80 -1.90
C GLU A 111 2.12 3.61 -3.18
N VAL A 112 2.35 4.93 -3.13
CA VAL A 112 2.28 5.83 -4.30
C VAL A 112 3.22 5.40 -5.43
N VAL A 113 4.35 4.78 -5.11
CA VAL A 113 5.33 4.27 -6.07
C VAL A 113 5.14 2.76 -6.30
N ARG A 114 4.90 2.01 -5.22
CA ARG A 114 4.75 0.55 -5.25
C ARG A 114 3.55 0.11 -6.08
N PHE A 115 2.43 0.81 -5.99
CA PHE A 115 1.23 0.42 -6.72
C PHE A 115 1.39 0.54 -8.25
N PRO A 116 1.89 1.65 -8.83
CA PRO A 116 2.26 1.71 -10.24
C PRO A 116 3.26 0.62 -10.64
N LEU A 117 4.28 0.36 -9.81
CA LEU A 117 5.25 -0.70 -10.06
C LEU A 117 4.57 -2.07 -10.14
N ALA A 118 3.66 -2.39 -9.21
CA ALA A 118 2.90 -3.63 -9.19
C ALA A 118 2.10 -3.80 -10.50
N LEU A 119 1.43 -2.74 -10.97
CA LEU A 119 0.68 -2.76 -12.23
C LEU A 119 1.57 -2.95 -13.46
N LEU A 120 2.74 -2.32 -13.50
CA LEU A 120 3.70 -2.48 -14.60
C LEU A 120 4.29 -3.90 -14.66
N THR A 121 4.45 -4.54 -13.51
CA THR A 121 5.14 -5.82 -13.37
C THR A 121 4.21 -7.02 -13.18
N VAL A 122 2.90 -6.80 -13.06
CA VAL A 122 1.92 -7.90 -12.87
C VAL A 122 1.91 -8.87 -14.06
N LYS A 123 2.06 -8.41 -15.30
CA LYS A 123 2.03 -9.28 -16.48
C LYS A 123 3.18 -10.29 -16.52
N PRO A 124 4.46 -9.90 -16.40
CA PRO A 124 5.55 -10.86 -16.32
C PRO A 124 5.45 -11.76 -15.08
N TRP A 125 5.00 -11.23 -13.94
CA TRP A 125 4.73 -12.04 -12.75
C TRP A 125 3.67 -13.12 -12.99
N THR A 126 2.52 -12.77 -13.56
CA THR A 126 1.42 -13.70 -13.83
C THR A 126 1.88 -14.82 -14.76
N ARG A 127 2.69 -14.51 -15.78
CA ARG A 127 3.29 -15.53 -16.66
C ARG A 127 4.20 -16.49 -15.88
N TRP A 128 5.04 -15.95 -15.01
CA TRP A 128 5.89 -16.77 -14.14
C TRP A 128 5.06 -17.65 -13.20
N TRP A 129 4.04 -17.08 -12.56
CA TRP A 129 3.13 -17.77 -11.63
C TRP A 129 2.44 -18.98 -12.26
N TYR A 130 1.88 -18.83 -13.45
CA TYR A 130 1.24 -19.94 -14.17
C TYR A 130 2.25 -21.00 -14.61
N ARG A 131 3.44 -20.57 -15.07
CA ARG A 131 4.54 -21.47 -15.46
C ARG A 131 4.98 -22.36 -14.31
N VAL A 132 5.27 -21.79 -13.13
CA VAL A 132 5.74 -22.57 -11.97
C VAL A 132 4.67 -23.51 -11.41
N ARG A 133 3.39 -23.24 -11.70
CA ARG A 133 2.27 -24.10 -11.32
C ARG A 133 1.89 -25.11 -12.39
N GLY A 134 2.58 -25.16 -13.54
CA GLY A 134 2.26 -26.05 -14.65
C GLY A 134 0.86 -25.83 -15.23
N LYS A 135 0.33 -24.59 -15.16
CA LYS A 135 -1.01 -24.24 -15.62
C LYS A 135 -0.95 -23.31 -16.82
N THR A 136 -1.95 -23.38 -17.69
CA THR A 136 -2.13 -22.44 -18.81
C THR A 136 -2.68 -21.11 -18.28
N MET A 137 -2.18 -19.99 -18.83
CA MET A 137 -2.70 -18.67 -18.49
C MET A 137 -4.10 -18.51 -19.11
N PRO A 138 -5.07 -17.94 -18.38
CA PRO A 138 -6.33 -17.52 -18.99
C PRO A 138 -6.05 -16.48 -20.07
N GLU A 139 -6.72 -16.60 -21.22
CA GLU A 139 -6.65 -15.62 -22.31
C GLU A 139 -7.32 -14.29 -21.95
#